data_AF-Q1WKL3-F1
#
_entry.id   AF-Q1WKL3-F1
#
_cell.length_a   1.000
_cell.length_b   1.000
_cell.length_c   1.000
_cell.angle_alpha   90.00
_cell.angle_beta   90.00
_cell.angle_gamma   90.00
#
_symmetry.space_group_name_H-M   'P 1'
#
loop_
_entity.id
_entity.type
_entity.pdbx_description
1 polymer ?
#
loop_
_entity_poly.entity_id
_entity_poly.type
_entity_poly.pdbx_seq_one_letter_code
_entity_poly.pdbx_strand_id
1 'polypeptide(L)'
;TGKPKGVVLRRTYTHEGAMAVGDSYGITRTDVLLHTLPVHHTTGLGTSFFPFLNAGACIEFHGKFDADTVLHRWLQGGLTIFSAVPTIYMRLKWFIEQLPEQKQVPYKQAAGQFRAFLCGSSALQENIQDFWTSVRGQPILARYGATEIPGCLRVPIGLRNYPKGSVGEPLPGVELKISPEGELLVKTPNMFAK
;
A
#
# COMPACT_ATOMS: atom_id res chain seq x y z
N THR A 1 -6.80 -4.01 28.92
CA THR A 1 -6.15 -3.07 27.97
C THR A 1 -5.73 -1.81 28.74
N GLY A 2 -4.59 -1.22 28.41
CA GLY A 2 -4.06 0.00 29.05
C GLY A 2 -4.08 1.21 28.11
N LYS A 3 -3.54 2.35 28.56
CA LYS A 3 -3.39 3.55 27.71
C LYS A 3 -2.51 3.23 26.47
N PRO A 4 -2.81 3.80 25.29
CA PRO A 4 -1.94 3.69 24.11
C PRO A 4 -0.49 4.08 24.46
N LYS A 5 0.47 3.35 23.90
CA LYS A 5 1.90 3.58 24.11
C LYS A 5 2.48 4.33 22.92
N GLY A 6 3.39 5.26 23.19
CA GLY A 6 4.14 5.94 22.13
C GLY A 6 5.13 4.97 21.48
N VAL A 7 5.25 5.04 20.15
CA VAL A 7 6.22 4.29 19.37
C VAL A 7 7.23 5.28 18.80
N VAL A 8 8.45 5.28 19.32
CA VAL A 8 9.50 6.22 18.89
C VAL A 8 10.28 5.60 17.74
N LEU A 9 10.16 6.17 16.55
CA LEU A 9 10.93 5.74 15.39
C LEU A 9 12.21 6.57 15.28
N ARG A 10 13.33 5.91 14.95
CA ARG A 10 14.61 6.59 14.70
C ARG A 10 14.50 7.44 13.44
N ARG A 11 15.33 8.50 13.34
CA ARG A 11 15.40 9.34 12.13
C ARG A 11 15.66 8.54 10.86
N THR A 12 16.44 7.46 10.96
CA THR A 12 16.73 6.54 9.84
C THR A 12 15.47 5.97 9.19
N TYR A 13 14.36 5.84 9.93
CA TYR A 13 13.07 5.44 9.37
C TYR A 13 12.62 6.34 8.19
N THR A 14 12.86 7.65 8.29
CA THR A 14 12.45 8.63 7.27
C THR A 14 13.27 8.54 5.97
N HIS A 15 14.45 7.93 6.03
CA HIS A 15 15.36 7.80 4.90
C HIS A 15 15.65 6.35 4.56
N GLU A 16 16.35 5.58 5.39
CA GLU A 16 16.65 4.16 5.16
C GLU A 16 15.38 3.30 5.04
N GLY A 17 14.41 3.51 5.94
CA GLY A 17 13.11 2.83 5.84
C GLY A 17 12.37 3.19 4.56
N ALA A 18 12.46 4.45 4.14
CA ALA A 18 11.84 4.94 2.93
C ALA A 18 12.53 4.40 1.66
N MET A 19 13.87 4.36 1.64
CA MET A 19 14.68 3.76 0.57
C MET A 19 14.37 2.28 0.45
N ALA A 20 14.32 1.54 1.56
CA ALA A 20 13.96 0.12 1.53
C ALA A 20 12.58 -0.11 0.87
N VAL A 21 11.57 0.72 1.19
CA VAL A 21 10.27 0.65 0.51
C VAL A 21 10.37 1.05 -0.96
N GLY A 22 11.08 2.15 -1.25
CA GLY A 22 11.29 2.70 -2.58
C GLY A 22 11.94 1.70 -3.52
N ASP A 23 13.12 1.18 -3.15
CA ASP A 23 13.92 0.25 -3.93
C ASP A 23 13.10 -0.95 -4.38
N SER A 24 12.22 -1.43 -3.50
CA SER A 24 11.63 -2.73 -3.73
C SER A 24 10.15 -2.72 -4.09
N TYR A 25 9.58 -1.53 -4.28
CA TYR A 25 8.55 -1.27 -5.28
C TYR A 25 9.10 -0.57 -6.54
N GLY A 26 10.43 -0.43 -6.66
CA GLY A 26 11.08 0.28 -7.76
C GLY A 26 10.51 1.69 -7.97
N ILE A 27 10.30 2.45 -6.89
CA ILE A 27 9.82 3.83 -6.94
C ILE A 27 10.95 4.71 -7.48
N THR A 28 10.64 5.51 -8.49
CA THR A 28 11.58 6.42 -9.14
C THR A 28 10.97 7.80 -9.31
N ARG A 29 11.78 8.78 -9.72
CA ARG A 29 11.34 10.15 -10.00
C ARG A 29 10.22 10.27 -11.04
N THR A 30 9.98 9.24 -11.87
CA THR A 30 8.90 9.26 -12.87
C THR A 30 7.57 8.75 -12.32
N ASP A 31 7.54 8.31 -11.07
CA ASP A 31 6.31 7.89 -10.43
C ASP A 31 5.46 9.07 -9.98
N VAL A 32 4.14 8.87 -10.05
CA VAL A 32 3.14 9.83 -9.59
C VAL A 32 2.14 9.08 -8.73
N LEU A 33 2.01 9.53 -7.49
CA LEU A 33 1.06 8.98 -6.52
C LEU A 33 0.00 10.01 -6.19
N LEU A 34 -1.27 9.61 -6.27
CA LEU A 34 -2.36 10.31 -5.60
C LEU A 34 -2.43 9.85 -4.13
N HIS A 35 -2.02 10.71 -3.22
CA HIS A 35 -1.96 10.42 -1.79
C HIS A 35 -3.35 10.55 -1.15
N THR A 36 -3.98 9.41 -0.86
CA THR A 36 -5.34 9.34 -0.29
C THR A 36 -5.38 8.93 1.18
N LEU A 37 -4.21 8.75 1.78
CA LEU A 37 -4.04 8.29 3.16
C LEU A 37 -3.61 9.46 4.05
N PRO A 38 -3.92 9.45 5.36
CA PRO A 38 -3.43 10.52 6.21
C PRO A 38 -1.92 10.39 6.45
N VAL A 39 -1.19 11.49 6.29
CA VAL A 39 0.27 11.56 6.49
C VAL A 39 0.72 11.38 7.96
N HIS A 40 -0.21 11.34 8.91
CA HIS A 40 0.09 11.04 10.31
C HIS A 40 -0.06 9.54 10.66
N HIS A 41 -0.53 8.70 9.73
CA HIS A 41 -0.56 7.25 9.89
C HIS A 41 0.68 6.61 9.22
N THR A 42 1.25 5.58 9.84
CA THR A 42 2.45 4.86 9.33
C THR A 42 2.34 4.42 7.88
N THR A 43 1.14 3.98 7.45
CA THR A 43 0.87 3.58 6.06
C THR A 43 1.01 4.76 5.10
N GLY A 44 0.38 5.89 5.39
CA GLY A 44 0.50 7.11 4.58
C GLY A 44 1.92 7.65 4.60
N LEU A 45 2.49 7.80 5.79
CA LEU A 45 3.82 8.38 5.98
C LEU A 45 4.95 7.52 5.39
N GLY A 46 5.09 6.29 5.87
CA GLY A 46 6.25 5.44 5.59
C GLY A 46 6.22 4.71 4.25
N THR A 47 5.06 4.66 3.59
CA THR A 47 4.94 3.93 2.31
C THR A 47 4.58 4.82 1.16
N SER A 48 3.82 5.88 1.43
CA SER A 48 3.24 6.72 0.40
C SER A 48 3.82 8.14 0.40
N PHE A 49 4.43 8.59 1.49
CA PHE A 49 5.04 9.93 1.55
C PHE A 49 6.56 9.87 1.42
N PHE A 50 7.27 9.35 2.43
CA PHE A 50 8.74 9.36 2.42
C PHE A 50 9.38 8.62 1.24
N PRO A 51 8.91 7.42 0.81
CA PRO A 51 9.53 6.73 -0.33
C PRO A 51 9.46 7.53 -1.63
N PHE A 52 8.30 8.15 -1.90
CA PHE A 52 8.10 8.98 -3.08
C PHE A 52 8.90 10.28 -3.01
N LEU A 53 8.92 10.92 -1.83
CA LEU A 53 9.70 12.13 -1.61
C LEU A 53 11.21 11.88 -1.79
N ASN A 54 11.75 10.82 -1.18
CA ASN A 54 13.18 10.47 -1.31
C ASN A 54 13.53 10.07 -2.75
N ALA A 55 12.62 9.44 -3.49
CA ALA A 55 12.82 9.09 -4.90
C ALA A 55 12.73 10.28 -5.87
N GLY A 56 12.34 11.46 -5.40
CA GLY A 56 12.07 12.63 -6.25
C GLY A 56 10.82 12.48 -7.11
N ALA A 57 9.88 11.64 -6.69
CA ALA A 57 8.62 11.36 -7.38
C ALA A 57 7.56 12.44 -7.10
N CYS A 58 6.52 12.50 -7.92
CA CYS A 58 5.40 13.41 -7.72
C CYS A 58 4.40 12.82 -6.70
N ILE A 59 4.00 13.64 -5.73
CA ILE A 59 2.94 13.31 -4.78
C ILE A 59 1.83 14.33 -4.96
N GLU A 60 0.70 13.90 -5.50
CA GLU A 60 -0.52 14.68 -5.56
C GLU A 60 -1.30 14.52 -4.26
N PHE A 61 -1.73 15.64 -3.70
CA PHE A 61 -2.60 15.63 -2.53
C PHE A 61 -4.02 15.99 -2.94
N HIS A 62 -4.96 15.31 -2.31
CA HIS A 62 -6.36 15.72 -2.28
C HIS A 62 -6.81 15.85 -0.82
N GLY A 63 -8.00 16.42 -0.61
CA GLY A 63 -8.62 16.52 0.71
C GLY A 63 -8.99 15.14 1.28
N LYS A 64 -10.09 15.09 2.04
CA LYS A 64 -10.60 13.81 2.56
C LYS A 64 -10.87 12.85 1.40
N PHE A 65 -10.63 11.55 1.64
CA PHE A 65 -10.90 10.53 0.64
C PHE A 65 -12.39 10.55 0.22
N ASP A 66 -12.60 10.70 -1.08
CA ASP A 66 -13.87 10.57 -1.76
C ASP A 66 -13.68 9.69 -3.01
N ALA A 67 -14.56 8.70 -3.19
CA ALA A 67 -14.39 7.68 -4.22
C ALA A 67 -14.60 8.27 -5.62
N ASP A 68 -15.60 9.13 -5.77
CA ASP A 68 -15.92 9.81 -7.03
C ASP A 68 -14.74 10.67 -7.49
N THR A 69 -14.23 11.51 -6.60
CA THR A 69 -13.11 12.40 -6.88
C THR A 69 -11.83 11.64 -7.24
N VAL A 70 -11.51 10.58 -6.50
CA VAL A 70 -10.33 9.74 -6.79
C VAL A 70 -10.46 9.05 -8.15
N LEU A 71 -11.62 8.48 -8.45
CA LEU A 71 -11.86 7.79 -9.72
C LEU A 71 -11.88 8.75 -10.90
N HIS A 72 -12.47 9.93 -10.77
CA HIS A 72 -12.39 10.99 -11.78
C HIS A 72 -10.94 11.42 -12.01
N ARG A 73 -10.12 11.51 -10.96
CA ARG A 73 -8.69 11.78 -11.13
C ARG A 73 -7.98 10.64 -11.86
N TRP A 74 -8.34 9.38 -11.64
CA TRP A 74 -7.76 8.26 -12.39
C TRP A 74 -8.03 8.36 -13.90
N LEU A 75 -9.21 8.84 -14.30
CA LEU A 75 -9.56 9.03 -15.72
C LEU A 75 -8.65 10.03 -16.44
N GLN A 76 -8.04 10.97 -15.72
CA GLN A 76 -7.11 11.95 -16.28
C GLN A 76 -5.73 11.34 -16.61
N GLY A 77 -5.44 10.12 -16.13
CA GLY A 77 -4.18 9.42 -16.40
C GLY A 77 -2.96 9.99 -15.66
N GLY A 78 -1.78 9.45 -15.96
CA GLY A 78 -0.49 9.90 -15.42
C GLY A 78 -0.14 9.41 -14.01
N LEU A 79 -1.08 8.82 -13.28
CA LEU A 79 -0.81 8.17 -11.99
C LEU A 79 -0.16 6.78 -12.22
N THR A 80 0.88 6.45 -11.46
CA THR A 80 1.66 5.23 -11.68
C THR A 80 1.44 4.18 -10.60
N ILE A 81 1.42 4.58 -9.33
CA ILE A 81 1.18 3.70 -8.17
C ILE A 81 -0.04 4.21 -7.40
N PHE A 82 -0.90 3.29 -6.96
CA PHE A 82 -1.96 3.59 -6.01
C PHE A 82 -1.76 2.79 -4.72
N SER A 83 -1.70 3.48 -3.59
CA SER A 83 -1.53 2.87 -2.27
C SER A 83 -2.71 3.23 -1.39
N ALA A 84 -3.39 2.23 -0.85
CA ALA A 84 -4.59 2.42 -0.06
C ALA A 84 -4.80 1.29 0.97
N VAL A 85 -5.82 1.43 1.82
CA VAL A 85 -6.26 0.37 2.75
C VAL A 85 -7.43 -0.42 2.15
N PRO A 86 -7.74 -1.64 2.62
CA PRO A 86 -8.82 -2.46 2.05
C PRO A 86 -10.17 -1.75 1.92
N THR A 87 -10.51 -0.90 2.90
CA THR A 87 -11.77 -0.14 2.89
C THR A 87 -11.84 0.90 1.76
N ILE A 88 -10.72 1.48 1.35
CA ILE A 88 -10.68 2.39 0.19
C ILE A 88 -10.90 1.60 -1.10
N TYR A 89 -10.20 0.46 -1.28
CA TYR A 89 -10.42 -0.42 -2.43
C TYR A 89 -11.86 -0.91 -2.52
N MET A 90 -12.48 -1.22 -1.38
CA MET A 90 -13.90 -1.57 -1.29
C MET A 90 -14.81 -0.45 -1.77
N ARG A 91 -14.60 0.79 -1.28
CA ARG A 91 -15.40 1.96 -1.66
C ARG A 91 -15.27 2.29 -3.15
N LEU A 92 -14.06 2.21 -3.70
CA LEU A 92 -13.82 2.40 -5.13
C LEU A 92 -14.53 1.32 -5.96
N LYS A 93 -14.43 0.04 -5.56
CA LYS A 93 -15.13 -1.08 -6.20
C LYS A 93 -16.64 -0.84 -6.21
N TRP A 94 -17.24 -0.53 -5.05
CA TRP A 94 -18.68 -0.30 -4.94
C TRP A 94 -19.15 0.88 -5.77
N PHE A 95 -18.39 1.97 -5.82
CA PHE A 95 -18.71 3.10 -6.68
C PHE A 95 -18.78 2.67 -8.15
N ILE A 96 -17.78 1.93 -8.64
CA ILE A 96 -17.76 1.44 -10.02
C ILE A 96 -18.94 0.50 -10.27
N GLU A 97 -19.23 -0.44 -9.38
CA GLU A 97 -20.30 -1.43 -9.55
C GLU A 97 -21.71 -0.80 -9.57
N GLN A 98 -21.91 0.37 -8.97
CA GLN A 98 -23.18 1.10 -9.00
C GLN A 98 -23.43 1.83 -10.33
N LEU A 99 -22.41 1.98 -11.18
CA LEU A 99 -22.55 2.60 -12.49
C LEU A 99 -23.12 1.60 -13.51
N PRO A 100 -23.89 2.07 -14.51
CA PRO A 100 -24.22 1.27 -15.70
C PRO A 100 -22.96 0.70 -16.34
N GLU A 101 -23.02 -0.53 -16.86
CA GLU A 101 -21.87 -1.28 -17.37
C GLU A 101 -21.00 -0.47 -18.35
N GLN A 102 -21.63 0.28 -19.26
CA GLN A 102 -20.94 1.13 -20.24
C GLN A 102 -20.10 2.24 -19.58
N LYS A 103 -20.55 2.75 -18.42
CA LYS A 103 -19.84 3.78 -17.64
C LYS A 103 -18.76 3.19 -16.73
N GLN A 104 -18.72 1.88 -16.51
CA GLN A 104 -17.65 1.23 -15.72
C GLN A 104 -16.34 1.11 -16.50
N VAL A 105 -16.44 0.94 -17.82
CA VAL A 105 -15.30 0.63 -18.70
C VAL A 105 -14.14 1.64 -18.55
N PRO A 106 -14.36 2.97 -18.59
CA PRO A 106 -13.27 3.94 -18.46
C PRO A 106 -12.53 3.84 -17.12
N TYR A 107 -13.25 3.61 -16.01
CA TYR A 107 -12.64 3.46 -14.69
C TYR A 107 -11.80 2.19 -14.57
N LYS A 108 -12.29 1.07 -15.13
CA LYS A 108 -11.55 -0.19 -15.19
C LYS A 108 -10.28 -0.06 -16.04
N GLN A 109 -10.38 0.63 -17.19
CA GLN A 109 -9.23 0.92 -18.05
C GLN A 109 -8.21 1.82 -17.36
N ALA A 110 -8.66 2.86 -16.66
CA ALA A 110 -7.79 3.75 -15.88
C ALA A 110 -7.08 3.00 -14.74
N ALA A 111 -7.79 2.14 -14.02
CA ALA A 111 -7.20 1.26 -13.00
C ALA A 111 -6.11 0.34 -13.58
N GLY A 112 -6.29 -0.14 -14.82
CA GLY A 112 -5.32 -0.95 -15.55
C GLY A 112 -4.01 -0.23 -15.92
N GLN A 113 -3.98 1.11 -15.92
CA GLN A 113 -2.77 1.88 -16.23
C GLN A 113 -1.75 1.90 -15.07
N PHE A 114 -2.21 1.66 -13.84
CA PHE A 114 -1.32 1.63 -12.68
C PHE A 114 -0.40 0.41 -12.74
N ARG A 115 0.90 0.63 -12.55
CA ARG A 115 1.89 -0.45 -12.49
C ARG A 115 1.83 -1.24 -11.19
N ALA A 116 1.29 -0.65 -10.11
CA ALA A 116 1.12 -1.33 -8.83
C ALA A 116 -0.02 -0.75 -8.00
N PHE A 117 -0.79 -1.66 -7.37
CA PHE A 117 -1.70 -1.35 -6.26
C PHE A 117 -1.09 -1.88 -4.98
N LEU A 118 -0.91 -1.04 -3.96
CA LEU A 118 -0.34 -1.40 -2.67
C LEU A 118 -1.42 -1.38 -1.59
N CYS A 119 -1.45 -2.41 -0.73
CA CYS A 119 -2.45 -2.51 0.33
C CYS A 119 -1.85 -2.94 1.66
N GLY A 120 -2.30 -2.34 2.76
CA GLY A 120 -1.91 -2.72 4.11
C GLY A 120 -2.84 -2.17 5.18
N SER A 121 -2.39 -2.20 6.45
CA SER A 121 -3.12 -1.79 7.67
C SER A 121 -4.18 -2.79 8.18
N SER A 122 -4.76 -3.61 7.30
CA SER A 122 -5.64 -4.71 7.69
C SER A 122 -5.62 -5.82 6.64
N ALA A 123 -6.20 -6.98 6.97
CA ALA A 123 -6.37 -8.06 6.01
C ALA A 123 -7.19 -7.59 4.80
N LEU A 124 -6.71 -7.93 3.61
CA LEU A 124 -7.40 -7.65 2.35
C LEU A 124 -8.39 -8.78 2.06
N GLN A 125 -9.67 -8.44 1.87
CA GLN A 125 -10.69 -9.45 1.58
C GLN A 125 -10.50 -10.04 0.17
N GLU A 126 -10.69 -11.36 0.03
CA GLU A 126 -10.51 -12.07 -1.24
C GLU A 126 -11.38 -11.51 -2.36
N ASN A 127 -12.64 -11.18 -2.09
CA ASN A 127 -13.54 -10.61 -3.10
C ASN A 127 -13.05 -9.24 -3.64
N ILE A 128 -12.32 -8.47 -2.84
CA ILE A 128 -11.70 -7.21 -3.27
C ILE A 128 -10.46 -7.50 -4.10
N GLN A 129 -9.62 -8.42 -3.63
CA GLN A 129 -8.43 -8.88 -4.37
C GLN A 129 -8.81 -9.40 -5.75
N ASP A 130 -9.79 -10.30 -5.83
CA ASP A 130 -10.23 -10.95 -7.07
C ASP A 130 -10.80 -9.92 -8.05
N PHE A 131 -11.66 -9.00 -7.58
CA PHE A 131 -12.18 -7.90 -8.40
C PHE A 131 -11.04 -7.08 -9.03
N TRP A 132 -10.14 -6.51 -8.21
CA TRP A 132 -9.08 -5.65 -8.74
C TRP A 132 -8.05 -6.42 -9.57
N THR A 133 -7.83 -7.70 -9.28
CA THR A 133 -6.99 -8.58 -10.10
C THR A 133 -7.63 -8.80 -11.47
N SER A 134 -8.95 -9.04 -11.54
CA SER A 134 -9.67 -9.17 -12.82
C SER A 134 -9.66 -7.89 -13.64
N VAL A 135 -9.73 -6.72 -12.99
CA VAL A 135 -9.71 -5.40 -13.65
C VAL A 135 -8.32 -5.08 -14.20
N ARG A 136 -7.26 -5.37 -13.43
CA ARG A 136 -5.88 -4.95 -13.77
C ARG A 136 -5.05 -6.03 -14.46
N GLY A 137 -5.47 -7.29 -14.40
CA GLY A 137 -4.63 -8.45 -14.75
C GLY A 137 -3.44 -8.66 -13.80
N GLN A 138 -3.38 -7.92 -12.69
CA GLN A 138 -2.31 -7.97 -11.69
C GLN A 138 -2.89 -7.85 -10.28
N PRO A 139 -2.32 -8.57 -9.30
CA PRO A 139 -2.82 -8.52 -7.93
C PRO A 139 -2.60 -7.14 -7.30
N ILE A 140 -3.43 -6.82 -6.30
CA ILE A 140 -3.06 -5.88 -5.26
C ILE A 140 -1.91 -6.50 -4.45
N LEU A 141 -0.86 -5.74 -4.21
CA LEU A 141 0.31 -6.14 -3.46
C LEU A 141 0.06 -5.86 -1.97
N ALA A 142 -0.27 -6.92 -1.24
CA ALA A 142 -0.45 -6.87 0.20
C ALA A 142 0.89 -6.62 0.90
N ARG A 143 0.82 -5.97 2.06
CA ARG A 143 1.94 -5.77 2.97
C ARG A 143 1.48 -5.88 4.40
N TYR A 144 2.40 -6.27 5.27
CA TYR A 144 2.16 -6.34 6.69
C TYR A 144 3.23 -5.58 7.47
N GLY A 145 2.77 -4.97 8.55
CA GLY A 145 3.57 -4.19 9.45
C GLY A 145 2.68 -3.46 10.45
N ALA A 146 3.32 -2.89 11.44
CA ALA A 146 2.69 -2.09 12.48
C ALA A 146 3.51 -0.81 12.69
N THR A 147 3.04 0.08 13.57
CA THR A 147 3.83 1.23 14.03
C THR A 147 5.19 0.79 14.58
N GLU A 148 5.23 -0.33 15.31
CA GLU A 148 6.38 -0.90 16.00
C GLU A 148 7.37 -1.61 15.06
N ILE A 149 6.85 -2.14 13.96
CA ILE A 149 7.59 -2.88 12.93
C ILE A 149 7.17 -2.39 11.54
N PRO A 150 7.56 -1.17 11.13
CA PRO A 150 7.05 -0.56 9.92
C PRO A 150 7.37 -1.39 8.67
N GLY A 151 6.31 -1.84 7.98
CA GLY A 151 6.39 -2.49 6.67
C GLY A 151 7.37 -3.65 6.58
N CYS A 152 7.32 -4.62 7.50
CA CYS A 152 8.30 -5.71 7.59
C CYS A 152 8.12 -6.81 6.53
N LEU A 153 6.91 -6.99 6.01
CA LEU A 153 6.52 -8.02 5.05
C LEU A 153 5.81 -7.38 3.86
N ARG A 154 6.05 -7.87 2.64
CA ARG A 154 5.29 -7.43 1.46
C ARG A 154 5.39 -8.35 0.25
N VAL A 155 4.36 -8.29 -0.58
CA VAL A 155 4.34 -8.97 -1.89
C VAL A 155 5.15 -8.13 -2.88
N PRO A 156 6.19 -8.68 -3.53
CA PRO A 156 7.00 -7.95 -4.49
C PRO A 156 6.26 -7.72 -5.81
N ILE A 157 6.69 -6.69 -6.56
CA ILE A 157 6.15 -6.42 -7.90
C ILE A 157 6.49 -7.55 -8.86
N GLY A 158 5.56 -7.86 -9.76
CA GLY A 158 5.78 -8.81 -10.87
C GLY A 158 5.43 -10.26 -10.55
N LEU A 159 5.19 -10.61 -9.28
CA LEU A 159 4.67 -11.93 -8.93
C LEU A 159 3.17 -12.03 -9.25
N ARG A 160 2.81 -13.03 -10.06
CA ARG A 160 1.42 -13.33 -10.44
C ARG A 160 0.81 -14.45 -9.61
N ASN A 161 1.62 -15.42 -9.18
CA ASN A 161 1.19 -16.59 -8.44
C ASN A 161 1.73 -16.50 -7.01
N TYR A 162 0.94 -15.91 -6.11
CA TYR A 162 1.26 -15.80 -4.69
C TYR A 162 0.15 -16.47 -3.87
N PRO A 163 0.45 -17.14 -2.74
CA PRO A 163 -0.59 -17.79 -1.95
C PRO A 163 -1.68 -16.79 -1.56
N LYS A 164 -2.95 -17.17 -1.76
CA LYS A 164 -4.09 -16.32 -1.37
C LYS A 164 -3.99 -15.99 0.12
N GLY A 165 -4.27 -14.74 0.47
CA GLY A 165 -4.17 -14.24 1.83
C GLY A 165 -2.74 -13.99 2.34
N SER A 166 -1.70 -14.30 1.57
CA SER A 166 -0.33 -14.01 1.98
C SER A 166 -0.02 -12.51 1.92
N VAL A 167 0.73 -12.05 2.93
CA VAL A 167 1.20 -10.67 3.06
C VAL A 167 2.62 -10.47 2.54
N GLY A 168 3.22 -11.52 1.97
CA GLY A 168 4.51 -11.43 1.31
C GLY A 168 5.69 -12.02 2.06
N GLU A 169 6.86 -11.56 1.63
CA GLU A 169 8.17 -11.99 2.13
C GLU A 169 8.79 -10.89 3.02
N PRO A 170 9.71 -11.26 3.92
CA PRO A 170 10.46 -10.29 4.71
C PRO A 170 11.25 -9.32 3.82
N LEU A 171 11.28 -8.04 4.22
CA LEU A 171 12.24 -7.08 3.66
C LEU A 171 13.69 -7.47 4.00
N PRO A 172 14.69 -6.96 3.26
CA PRO A 172 16.09 -7.15 3.60
C PRO A 172 16.39 -6.81 5.07
N GLY A 173 17.06 -7.72 5.77
CA GLY A 173 17.40 -7.58 7.20
C GLY A 173 16.25 -7.87 8.17
N VAL A 174 15.06 -8.25 7.70
CA VAL A 174 13.96 -8.70 8.56
C VAL A 174 14.11 -10.19 8.86
N GLU A 175 14.15 -10.54 10.14
CA GLU A 175 14.11 -11.91 10.63
C GLU A 175 12.72 -12.21 11.19
N LEU A 176 12.20 -13.40 10.86
CA LEU A 176 10.87 -13.85 11.26
C LEU A 176 10.98 -15.17 12.03
N LYS A 177 10.16 -15.34 13.06
CA LYS A 177 9.97 -16.60 13.77
C LYS A 177 8.50 -16.75 14.17
N ILE A 178 7.95 -17.95 14.04
CA ILE A 178 6.65 -18.29 14.63
C ILE A 178 6.90 -18.91 16.01
N SER A 179 6.24 -18.39 17.04
CA SER A 179 6.31 -18.96 18.39
C SER A 179 5.50 -20.26 18.47
N PRO A 180 5.73 -21.13 19.48
CA PRO A 180 4.89 -22.30 19.72
C PRO A 180 3.39 -21.99 19.85
N GLU A 181 3.05 -20.77 20.28
CA GLU A 181 1.69 -20.27 20.45
C GLU A 181 1.09 -19.72 19.14
N GLY A 182 1.85 -19.72 18.04
CA GLY A 182 1.42 -19.23 16.73
C GLY A 182 1.60 -17.72 16.53
N GLU A 183 2.35 -17.03 17.40
CA GLU A 183 2.62 -15.61 17.25
C GLU A 183 3.76 -15.34 16.25
N LEU A 184 3.60 -14.29 15.45
CA LEU A 184 4.67 -13.81 14.57
C LEU A 184 5.63 -12.91 15.36
N LEU A 185 6.86 -13.39 15.54
CA LEU A 185 7.97 -12.65 16.12
C LEU A 185 8.80 -12.03 14.99
N VAL A 186 9.04 -10.71 15.07
CA VAL A 186 9.73 -9.94 14.04
C VAL A 186 10.90 -9.20 14.66
N LYS A 187 12.07 -9.32 14.03
CA LYS A 187 13.25 -8.49 14.31
C LYS A 187 13.62 -7.77 13.02
N THR A 188 13.67 -6.43 13.07
CA THR A 188 13.89 -5.59 11.89
C THR A 188 14.83 -4.42 12.22
N PRO A 189 15.68 -3.97 11.26
CA PRO A 189 16.51 -2.78 11.44
C PRO A 189 15.69 -1.51 11.71
N ASN A 190 14.42 -1.51 11.31
CA ASN A 190 13.48 -0.39 11.48
C ASN A 190 12.62 -0.50 12.76
N MET A 191 13.01 -1.34 13.74
CA MET A 191 12.29 -1.43 15.00
C MET A 191 12.27 -0.07 15.73
N PHE A 192 11.18 0.18 16.43
CA PHE A 192 11.06 1.32 17.33
C PHE A 192 12.17 1.33 18.39
N ALA A 193 12.60 2.52 18.77
CA ALA A 193 13.51 2.74 19.88
C ALA A 193 12.78 2.53 21.22
N LYS A 194 13.46 1.87 22.16
CA LYS A 194 13.03 1.81 23.56
C LYS A 194 13.40 3.09 24.29
#